data_AF-A0A916QJB6-F1
#
_entry.id   AF-A0A916QJB6-F1
#
_cell.length_a   1.000
_cell.length_b   1.000
_cell.length_c   1.000
_cell.angle_alpha   90.00
_cell.angle_beta   90.00
_cell.angle_gamma   90.00
#
_symmetry.space_group_name_H-M   'P 1'
#
loop_
_entity.id
_entity.type
_entity.pdbx_description
1 polymer ?
#
loop_
_entity_poly.entity_id
_entity_poly.type
_entity_poly.pdbx_seq_one_letter_code
_entity_poly.pdbx_strand_id
1 'polypeptide(L)'
;MVEYIVGLDIGTNSCGWVVTDKDNSILRIKGKTAIGAYLFDEGKTAAERRNLRTKRRRLKRRKWRLGLLEEIFDPEISKIDPTFFACLKESDLSPKDSRKKYSHIIFPTKEEENAFYTNYPTIYHLRKALMTDNQKHDLREIYLAVHHMVKYRGNFLHEGAAKNFSSGKIEVEKTLREISSQLEFIFDNGVQINLNHSKEIEDVIKDKATLKADKIKEIIKLLSVDGDKELKKTNKDLSTQIVNAIMGRMTNLSKLLNLSDKDQKIRFSDPDFDKKIDNLNLSVRQGRVVEEIMRLYSAIVLDEIVPGGKSISEYMVEKYNDHGDDLKLLKKVIRNHKNREKAKALQALYDLYVRNRYRNPAKLKSNAKPKPKPKPKSKDGLEKRIYNQEDLFIEIKKNLRRL
;
A
#
# COMPACT_ATOMS: atom_id res chain seq x y z
N MET A 1 70.25 -0.63 -10.91
CA MET A 1 68.82 -0.83 -10.60
C MET A 1 68.30 -1.85 -11.60
N VAL A 2 67.63 -2.93 -11.16
CA VAL A 2 67.09 -3.92 -12.10
C VAL A 2 65.78 -3.36 -12.65
N GLU A 3 65.65 -3.28 -13.97
CA GLU A 3 64.39 -2.90 -14.63
C GLU A 3 63.43 -4.09 -14.61
N TYR A 4 62.16 -3.85 -14.26
CA TYR A 4 61.13 -4.88 -14.15
C TYR A 4 59.77 -4.33 -14.58
N ILE A 5 58.86 -5.24 -14.94
CA ILE A 5 57.48 -4.98 -15.32
C ILE A 5 56.57 -5.68 -14.29
N VAL A 6 55.49 -5.02 -13.87
CA VAL A 6 54.48 -5.60 -12.98
C VAL A 6 53.15 -5.72 -13.73
N GLY A 7 52.66 -6.96 -13.87
CA GLY A 7 51.31 -7.24 -14.34
C GLY A 7 50.35 -7.33 -13.14
N LEU A 8 49.20 -6.66 -13.23
CA LEU A 8 48.14 -6.71 -12.22
C LEU A 8 46.82 -7.12 -12.87
N ASP A 9 46.13 -8.09 -12.28
CA ASP A 9 44.78 -8.50 -12.65
C ASP A 9 43.84 -8.25 -11.47
N ILE A 10 43.08 -7.16 -11.53
CA ILE A 10 42.27 -6.67 -10.40
C ILE A 10 40.82 -7.08 -10.61
N GLY A 11 40.43 -8.17 -9.92
CA GLY A 11 39.07 -8.69 -9.87
C GLY A 11 38.23 -8.13 -8.71
N THR A 12 37.00 -8.60 -8.59
CA THR A 12 36.03 -8.16 -7.56
C THR A 12 36.32 -8.72 -6.16
N ASN A 13 37.06 -9.83 -6.09
CA ASN A 13 37.43 -10.55 -4.86
C ASN A 13 38.87 -11.08 -4.90
N SER A 14 39.66 -10.65 -5.88
CA SER A 14 41.05 -11.03 -6.03
C SER A 14 41.88 -9.95 -6.71
N CYS A 15 43.17 -9.92 -6.42
CA CYS A 15 44.16 -9.12 -7.14
C CYS A 15 45.35 -10.01 -7.47
N GLY A 16 45.42 -10.48 -8.71
CA GLY A 16 46.56 -11.21 -9.27
C GLY A 16 47.72 -10.27 -9.55
N TRP A 17 48.95 -10.73 -9.32
CA TRP A 17 50.15 -9.99 -9.61
C TRP A 17 51.26 -10.90 -10.14
N VAL A 18 52.07 -10.37 -11.06
CA VAL A 18 53.28 -11.01 -11.58
C VAL A 18 54.35 -9.96 -11.84
N VAL A 19 55.62 -10.30 -11.64
CA VAL A 19 56.76 -9.43 -11.96
C VAL A 19 57.66 -10.12 -12.97
N THR A 20 57.92 -9.46 -14.10
CA THR A 20 58.76 -9.98 -15.19
C THR A 20 59.91 -9.02 -15.51
N ASP A 21 60.94 -9.52 -16.19
CA ASP A 21 61.89 -8.68 -16.92
C ASP A 21 61.33 -8.26 -18.30
N LYS A 22 62.16 -7.60 -19.12
CA LYS A 22 61.82 -7.16 -20.49
C LYS A 22 61.64 -8.32 -21.48
N ASP A 23 62.18 -9.49 -21.17
CA ASP A 23 62.08 -10.71 -21.99
C ASP A 23 60.89 -11.59 -21.56
N ASN A 24 60.01 -11.06 -20.70
CA ASN A 24 58.83 -11.73 -20.12
C ASN A 24 59.14 -12.94 -19.23
N SER A 25 60.35 -13.02 -18.68
CA SER A 25 60.70 -14.05 -17.68
C SER A 25 60.31 -13.60 -16.28
N ILE A 26 59.65 -14.48 -15.52
CA ILE A 26 59.18 -14.17 -14.16
C ILE A 26 60.37 -14.07 -13.21
N LEU A 27 60.46 -12.97 -12.48
CA LEU A 27 61.55 -12.71 -11.55
C LEU A 27 61.42 -13.56 -10.28
N ARG A 28 62.56 -13.89 -9.66
CA ARG A 28 62.61 -14.44 -8.30
C ARG A 28 63.12 -13.40 -7.33
N ILE A 29 62.32 -13.11 -6.30
CA ILE A 29 62.65 -12.13 -5.26
C ILE A 29 62.78 -12.89 -3.93
N LYS A 30 63.95 -12.80 -3.29
CA LYS A 30 64.24 -13.46 -1.99
C LYS A 30 63.87 -14.96 -1.98
N GLY A 31 64.21 -15.66 -3.05
CA GLY A 31 63.97 -17.10 -3.19
C GLY A 31 62.56 -17.51 -3.60
N LYS A 32 61.61 -16.56 -3.77
CA LYS A 32 60.24 -16.83 -4.21
C LYS A 32 59.98 -16.31 -5.62
N THR A 33 59.21 -17.04 -6.41
CA THR A 33 58.72 -16.57 -7.71
C THR A 33 57.80 -15.38 -7.48
N ALA A 34 58.04 -14.28 -8.19
CA ALA A 34 57.29 -13.04 -8.05
C ALA A 34 55.97 -13.12 -8.83
N ILE A 35 55.10 -14.04 -8.43
CA ILE A 35 53.75 -14.24 -8.95
C ILE A 35 52.83 -14.66 -7.80
N GLY A 36 51.60 -14.17 -7.79
CA GLY A 36 50.62 -14.57 -6.79
C GLY A 36 49.28 -13.90 -6.99
N ALA A 37 48.37 -14.14 -6.04
CA ALA A 37 47.10 -13.45 -5.97
C ALA A 37 46.76 -13.14 -4.52
N TYR A 38 46.22 -11.95 -4.28
CA TYR A 38 45.62 -11.59 -3.00
C TYR A 38 44.11 -11.80 -3.09
N LEU A 39 43.54 -12.64 -2.22
CA LEU A 39 42.10 -12.92 -2.17
C LEU A 39 41.46 -12.13 -1.04
N PHE A 40 40.29 -11.54 -1.29
CA PHE A 40 39.53 -10.75 -0.31
C PHE A 40 38.03 -10.92 -0.51
N ASP A 41 37.25 -10.62 0.54
CA ASP A 41 35.79 -10.61 0.43
C ASP A 41 35.32 -9.48 -0.49
N GLU A 42 34.36 -9.79 -1.37
CA GLU A 42 33.80 -8.81 -2.29
C GLU A 42 33.22 -7.59 -1.55
N GLY A 43 33.50 -6.40 -2.10
CA GLY A 43 33.00 -5.14 -1.56
C GLY A 43 31.47 -5.10 -1.52
N LYS A 44 30.89 -4.98 -0.32
CA LYS A 44 29.43 -4.85 -0.15
C LYS A 44 28.96 -3.45 -0.54
N THR A 45 27.91 -3.37 -1.33
CA THR A 45 27.28 -2.09 -1.68
C THR A 45 26.70 -1.38 -0.45
N ALA A 46 26.63 -0.06 -0.48
CA ALA A 46 26.07 0.74 0.61
C ALA A 46 24.52 0.66 0.72
N ALA A 47 23.84 -0.11 -0.14
CA ALA A 47 22.38 -0.16 -0.23
C ALA A 47 21.72 -0.67 1.06
N GLU A 48 22.26 -1.74 1.66
CA GLU A 48 21.74 -2.28 2.93
C GLU A 48 21.89 -1.27 4.07
N ARG A 49 23.06 -0.63 4.17
CA ARG A 49 23.33 0.41 5.17
C ARG A 49 22.36 1.60 5.02
N ARG A 50 22.07 2.01 3.78
CA ARG A 50 21.06 3.05 3.48
C ARG A 50 19.68 2.64 4.00
N ASN A 51 19.25 1.41 3.74
CA ASN A 51 17.96 0.88 4.20
C ASN A 51 17.85 0.84 5.73
N LEU A 52 18.88 0.35 6.43
CA LEU A 52 18.91 0.32 7.90
C LEU A 52 18.87 1.74 8.50
N ARG A 53 19.61 2.68 7.92
CA ARG A 53 19.62 4.09 8.36
C ARG A 53 18.24 4.73 8.20
N THR A 54 17.57 4.52 7.07
CA THR A 54 16.21 5.03 6.82
C THR A 54 15.21 4.44 7.81
N LYS A 55 15.26 3.13 8.07
CA LYS A 55 14.39 2.46 9.08
C LYS A 55 14.56 3.08 10.47
N ARG A 56 15.80 3.28 10.93
CA ARG A 56 16.08 3.92 12.24
C ARG A 56 15.51 5.34 12.32
N ARG A 57 15.75 6.17 11.30
CA ARG A 57 15.22 7.55 11.24
C ARG A 57 13.69 7.57 11.27
N ARG A 58 13.04 6.66 10.51
CA ARG A 58 11.58 6.53 10.49
C ARG A 58 11.01 6.18 11.87
N LEU A 59 11.61 5.22 12.57
CA LEU A 59 11.18 4.83 13.91
C LEU A 59 11.38 5.95 14.93
N LYS A 60 12.52 6.65 14.89
CA LYS A 60 12.79 7.80 15.76
C LYS A 60 11.75 8.91 15.56
N ARG A 61 11.46 9.27 14.31
CA ARG A 61 10.44 10.29 13.97
C ARG A 61 9.03 9.86 14.35
N ARG A 62 8.70 8.55 14.22
CA ARG A 62 7.41 8.03 14.70
C ARG A 62 7.30 8.21 16.21
N LYS A 63 8.32 7.83 16.99
CA LYS A 63 8.33 8.01 18.45
C LYS A 63 8.18 9.49 18.83
N TRP A 64 8.90 10.38 18.15
CA TRP A 64 8.79 11.82 18.37
C TRP A 64 7.38 12.36 18.12
N ARG A 65 6.74 12.00 17.00
CA ARG A 65 5.34 12.41 16.72
C ARG A 65 4.35 11.94 17.78
N LEU A 66 4.54 10.73 18.30
CA LEU A 66 3.67 10.19 19.35
C LEU A 66 3.93 10.90 20.69
N GLY A 67 5.17 11.27 20.98
CA GLY A 67 5.50 12.11 22.15
C GLY A 67 4.80 13.47 22.11
N LEU A 68 4.79 14.15 20.95
CA LEU A 68 4.03 15.41 20.80
C LEU A 68 2.52 15.22 21.00
N LEU A 69 1.97 14.10 20.54
CA LEU A 69 0.56 13.80 20.76
C LEU A 69 0.27 13.53 22.24
N GLU A 70 1.15 12.79 22.93
CA GLU A 70 1.07 12.61 24.38
C GLU A 70 1.07 13.96 25.09
N GLU A 71 2.03 14.86 24.78
CA GLU A 71 2.15 16.19 25.39
C GLU A 71 0.87 17.05 25.25
N ILE A 72 0.16 16.95 24.11
CA ILE A 72 -1.10 17.69 23.89
C ILE A 72 -2.23 17.16 24.78
N PHE A 73 -2.32 15.84 24.97
CA PHE A 73 -3.43 15.20 25.68
C PHE A 73 -3.15 15.01 27.18
N ASP A 74 -1.89 15.02 27.60
CA ASP A 74 -1.46 14.73 28.97
C ASP A 74 -2.14 15.59 30.03
N PRO A 75 -2.28 16.93 29.88
CA PRO A 75 -2.91 17.75 30.90
C PRO A 75 -4.38 17.40 31.16
N GLU A 76 -5.12 16.98 30.14
CA GLU A 76 -6.55 16.68 30.26
C GLU A 76 -6.81 15.22 30.63
N ILE A 77 -6.04 14.28 30.07
CA ILE A 77 -6.16 12.86 30.43
C ILE A 77 -5.68 12.63 31.86
N SER A 78 -4.61 13.29 32.31
CA SER A 78 -4.11 13.10 33.68
C SER A 78 -5.10 13.55 34.76
N LYS A 79 -6.06 14.45 34.44
CA LYS A 79 -7.15 14.80 35.37
C LYS A 79 -8.16 13.64 35.53
N ILE A 80 -8.31 12.81 34.51
CA ILE A 80 -9.23 11.67 34.48
C ILE A 80 -8.54 10.41 35.01
N ASP A 81 -7.33 10.16 34.51
CA ASP A 81 -6.51 8.99 34.82
C ASP A 81 -5.03 9.35 34.75
N PRO A 82 -4.40 9.70 35.88
CA PRO A 82 -2.98 10.03 35.97
C PRO A 82 -2.03 8.91 35.53
N THR A 83 -2.53 7.66 35.47
CA THR A 83 -1.71 6.47 35.20
C THR A 83 -1.76 6.02 33.75
N PHE A 84 -2.66 6.58 32.95
CA PHE A 84 -2.95 6.16 31.58
C PHE A 84 -1.70 6.04 30.69
N PHE A 85 -0.90 7.11 30.58
CA PHE A 85 0.31 7.10 29.73
C PHE A 85 1.42 6.22 30.28
N ALA A 86 1.51 6.05 31.60
CA ALA A 86 2.47 5.16 32.21
C ALA A 86 2.13 3.70 31.88
N CYS A 87 0.85 3.32 31.95
CA CYS A 87 0.37 2.00 31.55
C CYS A 87 0.68 1.69 30.08
N LEU A 88 0.44 2.66 29.19
CA LEU A 88 0.80 2.52 27.77
C LEU A 88 2.31 2.29 27.57
N LYS A 89 3.16 2.99 28.34
CA LYS A 89 4.63 2.84 28.29
C LYS A 89 5.10 1.49 28.83
N GLU A 90 4.42 0.95 29.83
CA GLU A 90 4.72 -0.34 30.48
C GLU A 90 3.99 -1.54 29.82
N SER A 91 3.26 -1.32 28.72
CA SER A 91 2.45 -2.35 28.06
C SER A 91 3.25 -3.52 27.50
N ASP A 92 4.55 -3.35 27.26
CA ASP A 92 5.47 -4.41 26.82
C ASP A 92 6.11 -5.18 27.99
N LEU A 93 5.98 -4.70 29.23
CA LEU A 93 6.49 -5.37 30.42
C LEU A 93 5.59 -6.53 30.83
N SER A 94 6.22 -7.64 31.21
CA SER A 94 5.53 -8.80 31.76
C SER A 94 4.81 -8.43 33.06
N PRO A 95 3.61 -8.98 33.33
CA PRO A 95 2.97 -8.89 34.66
C PRO A 95 3.85 -9.39 35.82
N LYS A 96 4.87 -10.20 35.52
CA LYS A 96 5.84 -10.72 36.50
C LYS A 96 7.13 -9.89 36.60
N ASP A 97 7.26 -8.81 35.83
CA ASP A 97 8.44 -7.95 35.85
C ASP A 97 8.36 -7.03 37.08
N SER A 98 9.42 -6.98 37.89
CA SER A 98 9.47 -6.16 39.10
C SER A 98 9.42 -4.66 38.82
N ARG A 99 9.71 -4.24 37.57
CA ARG A 99 9.64 -2.84 37.15
C ARG A 99 8.22 -2.40 36.79
N LYS A 100 7.30 -3.34 36.58
CA LYS A 100 5.92 -3.04 36.19
C LYS A 100 5.16 -2.53 37.40
N LYS A 101 4.72 -1.27 37.34
CA LYS A 101 4.02 -0.59 38.43
C LYS A 101 2.51 -0.73 38.30
N TYR A 102 2.01 -0.82 37.08
CA TYR A 102 0.58 -0.88 36.79
C TYR A 102 0.20 -2.23 36.18
N SER A 103 -0.82 -2.88 36.73
CA SER A 103 -1.26 -4.21 36.32
C SER A 103 -2.21 -4.20 35.11
N HIS A 104 -2.95 -3.12 34.92
CA HIS A 104 -3.92 -2.96 33.84
C HIS A 104 -3.26 -2.53 32.51
N ILE A 105 -3.93 -2.80 31.38
CA ILE A 105 -3.34 -2.56 30.05
C ILE A 105 -3.72 -1.16 29.54
N ILE A 106 -5.00 -0.82 29.58
CA ILE A 106 -5.50 0.47 29.05
C ILE A 106 -6.35 1.23 30.08
N PHE A 107 -7.24 0.53 30.80
CA PHE A 107 -8.18 1.14 31.75
C PHE A 107 -7.96 0.62 33.17
N PRO A 108 -8.17 1.42 34.23
CA PRO A 108 -7.86 1.04 35.60
C PRO A 108 -8.60 -0.21 36.09
N THR A 109 -9.86 -0.39 35.65
CA THR A 109 -10.69 -1.51 36.08
C THR A 109 -10.87 -2.57 34.99
N LYS A 110 -11.02 -3.82 35.42
CA LYS A 110 -11.26 -4.96 34.52
C LYS A 110 -12.63 -4.87 33.83
N GLU A 111 -13.59 -4.23 34.47
CA GLU A 111 -14.95 -4.02 33.94
C GLU A 111 -14.92 -3.02 32.78
N GLU A 112 -14.28 -1.87 32.96
CA GLU A 112 -14.06 -0.89 31.88
C GLU A 112 -13.28 -1.52 30.71
N GLU A 113 -12.23 -2.28 31.02
CA GLU A 113 -11.41 -2.92 29.99
C GLU A 113 -12.20 -3.96 29.18
N ASN A 114 -13.00 -4.79 29.86
CA ASN A 114 -13.88 -5.75 29.19
C ASN A 114 -14.96 -5.04 28.36
N ALA A 115 -15.56 -3.97 28.88
CA ALA A 115 -16.56 -3.19 28.16
C ALA A 115 -15.95 -2.56 26.89
N PHE A 116 -14.76 -1.97 26.99
CA PHE A 116 -14.03 -1.39 25.86
C PHE A 116 -13.78 -2.41 24.74
N TYR A 117 -13.24 -3.59 25.06
CA TYR A 117 -12.96 -4.61 24.04
C TYR A 117 -14.23 -5.28 23.49
N THR A 118 -15.30 -5.32 24.28
CA THR A 118 -16.61 -5.84 23.84
C THR A 118 -17.27 -4.86 22.86
N ASN A 119 -17.29 -3.58 23.20
CA ASN A 119 -17.85 -2.52 22.36
C ASN A 119 -17.01 -2.29 21.09
N TYR A 120 -15.68 -2.41 21.21
CA TYR A 120 -14.73 -2.15 20.13
C TYR A 120 -13.77 -3.34 19.91
N PRO A 121 -14.22 -4.40 19.21
CA PRO A 121 -13.38 -5.58 18.94
C PRO A 121 -12.10 -5.28 18.16
N THR A 122 -12.08 -4.17 17.41
CA THR A 122 -10.88 -3.64 16.75
C THR A 122 -10.81 -2.13 16.91
N ILE A 123 -9.62 -1.54 16.76
CA ILE A 123 -9.44 -0.08 16.75
C ILE A 123 -10.27 0.63 15.68
N TYR A 124 -10.68 -0.07 14.61
CA TYR A 124 -11.54 0.47 13.57
C TYR A 124 -13.00 0.56 13.98
N HIS A 125 -13.46 -0.30 14.91
CA HIS A 125 -14.79 -0.14 15.53
C HIS A 125 -14.83 1.14 16.36
N LEU A 126 -13.80 1.38 17.17
CA LEU A 126 -13.68 2.62 17.94
C LEU A 126 -13.65 3.85 17.02
N ARG A 127 -12.80 3.84 15.99
CA ARG A 127 -12.72 4.96 15.03
C ARG A 127 -14.04 5.18 14.29
N LYS A 128 -14.77 4.12 13.94
CA LYS A 128 -16.09 4.22 13.30
C LYS A 128 -17.09 4.86 14.27
N ALA A 129 -17.16 4.37 15.51
CA ALA A 129 -18.06 4.92 16.53
C ALA A 129 -17.81 6.42 16.72
N LEU A 130 -16.56 6.84 16.95
CA LEU A 130 -16.19 8.25 17.12
C LEU A 130 -16.51 9.15 15.90
N MET A 131 -16.72 8.57 14.71
CA MET A 131 -17.09 9.32 13.49
C MET A 131 -18.60 9.44 13.30
N THR A 132 -19.39 8.55 13.89
CA THR A 132 -20.84 8.42 13.62
C THR A 132 -21.71 8.65 14.84
N ASP A 133 -21.16 8.47 16.03
CA ASP A 133 -21.83 8.70 17.30
C ASP A 133 -21.56 10.14 17.76
N ASN A 134 -22.65 10.86 18.03
CA ASN A 134 -22.61 12.25 18.47
C ASN A 134 -22.54 12.38 20.01
N GLN A 135 -22.50 11.26 20.73
CA GLN A 135 -22.35 11.28 22.19
C GLN A 135 -20.95 11.71 22.62
N LYS A 136 -20.84 12.18 23.86
CA LYS A 136 -19.55 12.49 24.46
C LYS A 136 -18.82 11.20 24.82
N HIS A 137 -17.72 10.92 24.13
CA HIS A 137 -16.86 9.77 24.40
C HIS A 137 -15.78 10.07 25.46
N ASP A 138 -15.23 9.00 26.04
CA ASP A 138 -14.09 9.09 26.96
C ASP A 138 -12.86 9.63 26.21
N LEU A 139 -12.16 10.60 26.82
CA LEU A 139 -10.99 11.24 26.21
C LEU A 139 -9.85 10.25 25.93
N ARG A 140 -9.72 9.19 26.74
CA ARG A 140 -8.76 8.10 26.55
C ARG A 140 -9.05 7.33 25.26
N GLU A 141 -10.32 7.08 24.94
CA GLU A 141 -10.74 6.43 23.71
C GLU A 141 -10.43 7.30 22.47
N ILE A 142 -10.73 8.60 22.57
CA ILE A 142 -10.38 9.58 21.53
C ILE A 142 -8.86 9.57 21.30
N TYR A 143 -8.07 9.60 22.37
CA TYR A 143 -6.61 9.52 22.27
C TYR A 143 -6.16 8.23 21.57
N LEU A 144 -6.70 7.06 21.93
CA LEU A 144 -6.30 5.79 21.30
C LEU A 144 -6.57 5.79 19.78
N ALA A 145 -7.71 6.34 19.36
CA ALA A 145 -8.06 6.49 17.96
C ALA A 145 -7.10 7.42 17.22
N VAL A 146 -6.81 8.59 17.77
CA VAL A 146 -5.87 9.57 17.18
C VAL A 146 -4.44 9.03 17.16
N HIS A 147 -3.98 8.43 18.27
CA HIS A 147 -2.69 7.77 18.38
C HIS A 147 -2.51 6.70 17.30
N HIS A 148 -3.54 5.87 17.05
CA HIS A 148 -3.50 4.89 15.97
C HIS A 148 -3.32 5.56 14.60
N MET A 149 -4.07 6.63 14.30
CA MET A 149 -3.96 7.37 13.03
C MET A 149 -2.58 8.02 12.86
N VAL A 150 -2.03 8.65 13.89
CA VAL A 150 -0.70 9.31 13.83
C VAL A 150 0.45 8.28 13.72
N LYS A 151 0.30 7.13 14.38
CA LYS A 151 1.28 6.02 14.35
C LYS A 151 1.30 5.34 12.99
N TYR A 152 0.13 5.12 12.39
CA TYR A 152 -0.09 4.42 11.12
C TYR A 152 -0.67 5.34 10.04
N ARG A 153 -0.09 6.54 9.90
CA ARG A 153 -0.58 7.67 9.09
C ARG A 153 -0.61 7.49 7.56
N GLY A 154 -0.44 6.28 7.05
CA GLY A 154 -0.36 6.03 5.61
C GLY A 154 0.86 6.63 4.91
N ASN A 155 0.74 6.81 3.59
CA ASN A 155 1.75 7.42 2.72
C ASN A 155 1.35 8.87 2.37
N PHE A 156 2.27 9.61 1.72
CA PHE A 156 2.06 10.99 1.27
C PHE A 156 2.37 11.07 -0.24
N LEU A 157 1.83 10.11 -1.01
CA LEU A 157 2.14 9.99 -2.44
C LEU A 157 1.32 10.94 -3.32
N HIS A 158 0.15 11.35 -2.84
CA HIS A 158 -0.71 12.30 -3.52
C HIS A 158 -0.55 13.67 -2.86
N GLU A 159 -0.11 14.66 -3.62
CA GLU A 159 -0.23 16.07 -3.23
C GLU A 159 -1.65 16.54 -3.60
N GLY A 160 -2.21 17.43 -2.79
CA GLY A 160 -3.60 17.89 -2.91
C GLY A 160 -4.33 17.92 -1.57
N ALA A 161 -5.40 18.71 -1.51
CA ALA A 161 -6.16 18.89 -0.29
C ALA A 161 -6.99 17.63 0.05
N ALA A 162 -6.98 17.20 1.31
CA ALA A 162 -7.76 16.04 1.77
C ALA A 162 -9.26 16.15 1.45
N LYS A 163 -9.79 17.38 1.31
CA LYS A 163 -11.18 17.65 0.88
C LYS A 163 -11.52 17.08 -0.50
N ASN A 164 -10.53 16.92 -1.38
CA ASN A 164 -10.70 16.36 -2.72
C ASN A 164 -10.92 14.84 -2.65
N PHE A 165 -10.45 14.21 -1.57
CA PHE A 165 -10.58 12.79 -1.27
C PHE A 165 -11.73 12.56 -0.29
N SER A 166 -12.97 12.73 -0.77
CA SER A 166 -14.17 12.42 0.03
C SER A 166 -14.58 10.97 -0.16
N SER A 167 -14.94 10.29 0.94
CA SER A 167 -15.62 9.00 0.88
C SER A 167 -16.99 9.20 0.27
N GLY A 168 -17.26 8.56 -0.87
CA GLY A 168 -18.49 8.72 -1.60
C GLY A 168 -18.55 7.76 -2.79
N LYS A 169 -19.72 7.63 -3.40
CA LYS A 169 -19.88 6.83 -4.62
C LYS A 169 -19.20 7.56 -5.79
N ILE A 170 -18.67 6.79 -6.72
CA ILE A 170 -18.18 7.32 -8.00
C ILE A 170 -19.41 7.81 -8.78
N GLU A 171 -19.58 9.13 -8.92
CA GLU A 171 -20.73 9.72 -9.63
C GLU A 171 -20.38 9.99 -11.11
N VAL A 172 -20.09 8.93 -11.88
CA VAL A 172 -19.61 9.05 -13.28
C VAL A 172 -20.56 9.89 -14.14
N GLU A 173 -21.86 9.56 -14.11
CA GLU A 173 -22.86 10.23 -14.94
C GLU A 173 -22.93 11.74 -14.67
N LYS A 174 -22.99 12.13 -13.40
CA LYS A 174 -23.09 13.52 -12.98
C LYS A 174 -21.83 14.31 -13.37
N THR A 175 -20.64 13.75 -13.12
CA THR A 175 -19.38 14.39 -13.50
C THR A 175 -19.28 14.53 -15.01
N LEU A 176 -19.60 13.50 -15.80
CA LEU A 176 -19.54 13.57 -17.26
C LEU A 176 -20.54 14.57 -17.84
N ARG A 177 -21.76 14.65 -17.28
CA ARG A 177 -22.75 15.67 -17.66
C ARG A 177 -22.22 17.08 -17.42
N GLU A 178 -21.65 17.33 -16.25
CA GLU A 178 -21.07 18.64 -15.92
C GLU A 178 -19.91 18.97 -16.86
N ILE A 179 -18.98 18.04 -17.07
CA ILE A 179 -17.86 18.21 -18.01
C ILE A 179 -18.38 18.50 -19.43
N SER A 180 -19.34 17.71 -19.93
CA SER A 180 -19.93 17.90 -21.27
C SER A 180 -20.51 19.31 -21.41
N SER A 181 -21.28 19.75 -20.42
CA SER A 181 -21.91 21.07 -20.44
C SER A 181 -20.89 22.20 -20.51
N GLN A 182 -19.77 22.11 -19.79
CA GLN A 182 -18.73 23.14 -19.86
C GLN A 182 -17.95 23.08 -21.18
N LEU A 183 -17.71 21.89 -21.72
CA LEU A 183 -16.99 21.70 -22.97
C LEU A 183 -17.79 22.19 -24.19
N GLU A 184 -19.12 22.04 -24.17
CA GLU A 184 -20.01 22.64 -25.18
C GLU A 184 -19.77 24.16 -25.29
N PHE A 185 -19.59 24.87 -24.17
CA PHE A 185 -19.25 26.30 -24.21
C PHE A 185 -17.80 26.58 -24.61
N ILE A 186 -16.84 25.77 -24.16
CA ILE A 186 -15.40 26.00 -24.43
C ILE A 186 -15.07 25.81 -25.93
N PHE A 187 -15.84 24.97 -26.61
CA PHE A 187 -15.65 24.64 -28.03
C PHE A 187 -16.77 25.17 -28.94
N ASP A 188 -17.61 26.10 -28.45
CA ASP A 188 -18.72 26.68 -29.23
C ASP A 188 -19.62 25.62 -29.90
N ASN A 189 -20.02 24.59 -29.13
CA ASN A 189 -20.78 23.41 -29.56
C ASN A 189 -20.07 22.52 -30.62
N GLY A 190 -18.76 22.70 -30.81
CA GLY A 190 -17.96 21.92 -31.75
C GLY A 190 -17.54 20.52 -31.28
N VAL A 191 -17.95 20.11 -30.07
CA VAL A 191 -17.61 18.80 -29.48
C VAL A 191 -18.81 18.16 -28.79
N GLN A 192 -18.83 16.83 -28.77
CA GLN A 192 -19.85 16.03 -28.10
C GLN A 192 -19.26 14.78 -27.46
N ILE A 193 -19.84 14.37 -26.33
CA ILE A 193 -19.45 13.17 -25.58
C ILE A 193 -20.69 12.31 -25.38
N ASN A 194 -20.55 10.98 -25.52
CA ASN A 194 -21.65 10.06 -25.30
C ASN A 194 -21.87 9.84 -23.79
N LEU A 195 -23.04 10.24 -23.29
CA LEU A 195 -23.41 10.13 -21.88
C LEU A 195 -24.27 8.89 -21.57
N ASN A 196 -24.74 8.17 -22.60
CA ASN A 196 -25.71 7.07 -22.44
C ASN A 196 -25.10 5.84 -21.72
N HIS A 197 -23.79 5.65 -21.83
CA HIS A 197 -23.08 4.51 -21.26
C HIS A 197 -22.42 4.82 -19.89
N SER A 198 -22.88 5.87 -19.19
CA SER A 198 -22.26 6.30 -17.93
C SER A 198 -22.19 5.19 -16.86
N LYS A 199 -23.21 4.33 -16.78
CA LYS A 199 -23.22 3.17 -15.85
C LYS A 199 -22.20 2.09 -16.26
N GLU A 200 -22.16 1.76 -17.55
CA GLU A 200 -21.18 0.79 -18.08
C GLU A 200 -19.74 1.28 -17.84
N ILE A 201 -19.48 2.58 -18.01
CA ILE A 201 -18.19 3.19 -17.71
C ILE A 201 -17.84 3.02 -16.22
N GLU A 202 -18.80 3.25 -15.32
CA GLU A 202 -18.60 3.05 -13.88
C GLU A 202 -18.26 1.59 -13.54
N ASP A 203 -18.91 0.63 -14.18
CA ASP A 203 -18.64 -0.81 -14.00
C ASP A 203 -17.24 -1.18 -14.50
N VAL A 204 -16.83 -0.67 -15.67
CA VAL A 204 -15.47 -0.88 -16.22
C VAL A 204 -14.40 -0.27 -15.30
N ILE A 205 -14.68 0.92 -14.72
CA ILE A 205 -13.79 1.55 -13.74
C ILE A 205 -13.63 0.64 -12.50
N LYS A 206 -14.72 0.09 -11.98
CA LYS A 206 -14.74 -0.74 -10.75
C LYS A 206 -14.22 -2.16 -10.92
N ASP A 207 -14.17 -2.69 -12.14
CA ASP A 207 -13.69 -4.04 -12.40
C ASP A 207 -12.24 -4.26 -11.90
N LYS A 208 -11.96 -5.31 -11.13
CA LYS A 208 -10.62 -5.58 -10.60
C LYS A 208 -9.83 -6.58 -11.44
N ALA A 209 -10.46 -7.22 -12.43
CA ALA A 209 -9.82 -8.23 -13.26
C ALA A 209 -9.07 -7.63 -14.46
N THR A 210 -9.66 -6.63 -15.11
CA THR A 210 -9.14 -6.07 -16.36
C THR A 210 -7.95 -5.12 -16.14
N LEU A 211 -6.96 -5.21 -17.02
CA LEU A 211 -5.80 -4.32 -17.00
C LEU A 211 -6.21 -2.87 -17.26
N LYS A 212 -5.58 -1.94 -16.55
CA LYS A 212 -5.84 -0.49 -16.66
C LYS A 212 -5.74 0.04 -18.10
N ALA A 213 -4.85 -0.52 -18.91
CA ALA A 213 -4.71 -0.13 -20.31
C ALA A 213 -5.92 -0.50 -21.18
N ASP A 214 -6.55 -1.63 -20.90
CA ASP A 214 -7.68 -2.12 -21.67
C ASP A 214 -8.98 -1.45 -21.23
N LYS A 215 -9.15 -1.21 -19.92
CA LYS A 215 -10.22 -0.33 -19.41
C LYS A 215 -10.25 1.02 -20.11
N ILE A 216 -9.09 1.65 -20.30
CA ILE A 216 -9.00 2.96 -20.98
C ILE A 216 -9.51 2.87 -22.42
N LYS A 217 -9.12 1.83 -23.18
CA LYS A 217 -9.60 1.65 -24.55
C LYS A 217 -11.11 1.45 -24.60
N GLU A 218 -11.64 0.69 -23.66
CA GLU A 218 -13.08 0.41 -23.54
C GLU A 218 -13.87 1.68 -23.19
N ILE A 219 -13.45 2.43 -22.17
CA ILE A 219 -14.12 3.67 -21.77
C ILE A 219 -14.06 4.71 -22.90
N ILE A 220 -12.93 4.84 -23.61
CA ILE A 220 -12.84 5.74 -24.77
C ILE A 220 -13.86 5.35 -25.84
N LYS A 221 -14.06 4.06 -26.08
CA LYS A 221 -15.06 3.57 -27.04
C LYS A 221 -16.48 3.94 -26.59
N LEU A 222 -16.79 3.79 -25.30
CA LEU A 222 -18.10 4.12 -24.74
C LEU A 222 -18.41 5.63 -24.74
N LEU A 223 -17.41 6.49 -24.55
CA LEU A 223 -17.55 7.95 -24.57
C LEU A 223 -17.58 8.55 -25.97
N SER A 224 -17.04 7.84 -26.97
CA SER A 224 -16.96 8.35 -28.34
C SER A 224 -18.35 8.44 -28.97
N VAL A 225 -18.59 9.54 -29.70
CA VAL A 225 -19.80 9.75 -30.51
C VAL A 225 -19.46 9.49 -31.97
N ASP A 226 -20.33 8.79 -32.69
CA ASP A 226 -20.22 8.62 -34.14
C ASP A 226 -20.76 9.86 -34.87
N GLY A 227 -20.10 10.26 -35.96
CA GLY A 227 -20.44 11.46 -36.73
C GLY A 227 -19.49 11.65 -37.91
N ASP A 228 -19.52 12.84 -38.50
CA ASP A 228 -18.64 13.22 -39.61
C ASP A 228 -17.15 13.04 -39.27
N LYS A 229 -16.34 12.74 -40.30
CA LYS A 229 -14.96 12.27 -40.14
C LYS A 229 -14.08 13.18 -39.26
N GLU A 230 -14.21 14.50 -39.41
CA GLU A 230 -13.47 15.48 -38.61
C GLU A 230 -14.01 15.59 -37.18
N LEU A 231 -15.34 15.67 -37.01
CA LEU A 231 -15.99 15.76 -35.70
C LEU A 231 -15.74 14.49 -34.85
N LYS A 232 -15.77 13.33 -35.50
CA LYS A 232 -15.42 12.02 -34.90
C LYS A 232 -13.98 12.00 -34.40
N LYS A 233 -13.04 12.57 -35.15
CA LYS A 233 -11.63 12.63 -34.76
C LYS A 233 -11.44 13.54 -33.54
N THR A 234 -12.06 14.72 -33.55
CA THR A 234 -12.02 15.68 -32.43
C THR A 234 -12.63 15.10 -31.16
N ASN A 235 -13.84 14.53 -31.25
CA ASN A 235 -14.53 13.92 -30.11
C ASN A 235 -13.75 12.73 -29.53
N LYS A 236 -13.09 11.94 -30.40
CA LYS A 236 -12.24 10.83 -29.95
C LYS A 236 -10.97 11.31 -29.24
N ASP A 237 -10.32 12.37 -29.72
CA ASP A 237 -9.16 12.95 -29.04
C ASP A 237 -9.57 13.53 -27.69
N LEU A 238 -10.68 14.27 -27.63
CA LEU A 238 -11.26 14.82 -26.39
C LEU A 238 -11.59 13.70 -25.38
N SER A 239 -12.30 12.66 -25.82
CA SER A 239 -12.61 11.48 -25.00
C SER A 239 -11.33 10.83 -24.48
N THR A 240 -10.30 10.73 -25.31
CA THR A 240 -8.99 10.19 -24.91
C THR A 240 -8.34 11.04 -23.82
N GLN A 241 -8.39 12.37 -23.93
CA GLN A 241 -7.83 13.26 -22.91
C GLN A 241 -8.60 13.17 -21.58
N ILE A 242 -9.93 13.10 -21.63
CA ILE A 242 -10.78 12.95 -20.43
C ILE A 242 -10.49 11.62 -19.74
N VAL A 243 -10.51 10.51 -20.48
CA VAL A 243 -10.26 9.17 -19.92
C VAL A 243 -8.85 9.05 -19.36
N ASN A 244 -7.85 9.59 -20.06
CA ASN A 244 -6.49 9.61 -19.54
C ASN A 244 -6.42 10.39 -18.21
N ALA A 245 -7.09 11.54 -18.12
CA ALA A 245 -7.09 12.35 -16.92
C ALA A 245 -7.74 11.63 -15.72
N ILE A 246 -8.96 11.12 -15.87
CA ILE A 246 -9.68 10.42 -14.79
C ILE A 246 -9.02 9.10 -14.38
N MET A 247 -8.26 8.47 -15.29
CA MET A 247 -7.50 7.25 -15.00
C MET A 247 -6.07 7.56 -14.52
N GLY A 248 -5.69 8.82 -14.32
CA GLY A 248 -4.38 9.23 -13.82
C GLY A 248 -3.22 9.01 -14.81
N ARG A 249 -3.51 8.91 -16.10
CA ARG A 249 -2.50 8.94 -17.18
C ARG A 249 -2.18 10.38 -17.58
N MET A 250 -1.15 10.51 -18.41
CA MET A 250 -0.79 11.81 -18.99
C MET A 250 -1.88 12.26 -19.95
N THR A 251 -2.39 13.46 -19.72
CA THR A 251 -3.41 14.12 -20.53
C THR A 251 -2.85 15.45 -21.04
N ASN A 252 -3.32 15.90 -22.20
CA ASN A 252 -2.97 17.20 -22.77
C ASN A 252 -4.13 18.17 -22.51
N LEU A 253 -3.93 19.10 -21.57
CA LEU A 253 -4.92 20.10 -21.18
C LEU A 253 -5.23 21.08 -22.31
N SER A 254 -4.25 21.41 -23.15
CA SER A 254 -4.49 22.30 -24.30
C SER A 254 -5.59 21.75 -25.21
N LYS A 255 -5.53 20.44 -25.47
CA LYS A 255 -6.54 19.74 -26.27
C LYS A 255 -7.86 19.55 -25.54
N LEU A 256 -7.82 19.36 -24.22
CA LEU A 256 -9.02 19.13 -23.41
C LEU A 256 -9.82 20.41 -23.15
N LEU A 257 -9.14 21.57 -23.02
CA LEU A 257 -9.71 22.85 -22.60
C LEU A 257 -9.67 23.93 -23.69
N ASN A 258 -9.23 23.58 -24.90
CA ASN A 258 -9.05 24.51 -26.02
C ASN A 258 -8.13 25.71 -25.66
N LEU A 259 -6.97 25.43 -25.06
CA LEU A 259 -6.01 26.47 -24.64
C LEU A 259 -5.19 26.98 -25.84
N SER A 260 -4.81 28.26 -25.80
CA SER A 260 -3.91 28.89 -26.78
C SER A 260 -2.50 28.27 -26.76
N ASP A 261 -2.01 27.93 -25.58
CA ASP A 261 -0.70 27.32 -25.40
C ASP A 261 -0.69 25.89 -25.91
N LYS A 262 0.23 25.57 -26.82
CA LYS A 262 0.34 24.24 -27.40
C LYS A 262 1.05 23.27 -26.43
N ASP A 263 0.43 22.11 -26.24
CA ASP A 263 1.02 20.91 -25.62
C ASP A 263 1.24 20.93 -24.09
N GLN A 264 0.28 21.46 -23.34
CA GLN A 264 0.27 21.41 -21.87
C GLN A 264 -0.06 19.99 -21.37
N LYS A 265 0.96 19.15 -21.23
CA LYS A 265 0.84 17.76 -20.73
C LYS A 265 0.98 17.68 -19.22
N ILE A 266 0.02 17.04 -18.57
CA ILE A 266 -0.01 16.87 -17.11
C ILE A 266 -0.53 15.49 -16.71
N ARG A 267 -0.20 15.04 -15.49
CA ARG A 267 -0.96 13.97 -14.82
C ARG A 267 -1.64 14.55 -13.59
N PHE A 268 -2.88 14.13 -13.35
CA PHE A 268 -3.63 14.50 -12.14
C PHE A 268 -3.04 13.87 -10.86
N SER A 269 -2.10 12.93 -11.01
CA SER A 269 -1.29 12.37 -9.92
C SER A 269 0.01 13.13 -9.66
N ASP A 270 0.34 14.13 -10.48
CA ASP A 270 1.60 14.87 -10.34
C ASP A 270 1.61 15.63 -8.99
N PRO A 271 2.73 15.59 -8.24
CA PRO A 271 2.83 16.33 -6.98
C PRO A 271 2.60 17.84 -7.16
N ASP A 272 3.19 18.42 -8.20
CA ASP A 272 3.10 19.84 -8.54
C ASP A 272 1.85 20.20 -9.37
N PHE A 273 0.80 19.37 -9.35
CA PHE A 273 -0.42 19.59 -10.13
C PHE A 273 -1.04 20.97 -9.89
N ASP A 274 -1.29 21.33 -8.64
CA ASP A 274 -1.95 22.60 -8.29
C ASP A 274 -1.15 23.79 -8.83
N LYS A 275 0.18 23.78 -8.66
CA LYS A 275 1.07 24.83 -9.19
C LYS A 275 1.04 24.91 -10.72
N LYS A 276 0.98 23.77 -11.41
CA LYS A 276 0.89 23.73 -12.86
C LYS A 276 -0.43 24.32 -13.33
N ILE A 277 -1.55 24.02 -12.66
CA ILE A 277 -2.87 24.57 -12.99
C ILE A 277 -2.91 26.08 -12.73
N ASP A 278 -2.39 26.55 -11.59
CA ASP A 278 -2.35 27.98 -11.24
C ASP A 278 -1.61 28.82 -12.29
N ASN A 279 -0.58 28.25 -12.93
CA ASN A 279 0.18 28.93 -13.98
C ASN A 279 -0.56 29.04 -15.33
N LEU A 280 -1.64 28.29 -15.55
CA LEU A 280 -2.35 28.23 -16.84
C LEU A 280 -3.41 29.33 -17.03
N ASN A 281 -3.63 30.20 -16.03
CA ASN A 281 -4.62 31.30 -16.09
C ASN A 281 -5.97 30.86 -16.68
N LEU A 282 -6.51 29.74 -16.21
CA LEU A 282 -7.73 29.14 -16.74
C LEU A 282 -8.94 30.06 -16.52
N SER A 283 -9.83 30.13 -17.51
CA SER A 283 -11.16 30.72 -17.31
C SER A 283 -11.96 29.93 -16.28
N VAL A 284 -13.01 30.53 -15.72
CA VAL A 284 -13.90 29.89 -14.74
C VAL A 284 -14.45 28.55 -15.25
N ARG A 285 -14.83 28.48 -16.53
CA ARG A 285 -15.36 27.26 -17.16
C ARG A 285 -14.29 26.18 -17.31
N GLN A 286 -13.10 26.56 -17.74
CA GLN A 286 -11.97 25.63 -17.87
C GLN A 286 -11.53 25.10 -16.50
N GLY A 287 -11.48 25.95 -15.48
CA GLY A 287 -11.22 25.55 -14.10
C GLY A 287 -12.25 24.53 -13.59
N ARG A 288 -13.54 24.75 -13.86
CA ARG A 288 -14.61 23.83 -13.46
C ARG A 288 -14.46 22.44 -14.09
N VAL A 289 -14.04 22.34 -15.36
CA VAL A 289 -13.72 21.04 -15.99
C VAL A 289 -12.59 20.33 -15.25
N VAL A 290 -11.52 21.05 -14.90
CA VAL A 290 -10.38 20.49 -14.16
C VAL A 290 -10.81 19.99 -12.77
N GLU A 291 -11.64 20.76 -12.05
CA GLU A 291 -12.16 20.39 -10.74
C GLU A 291 -13.01 19.12 -10.79
N GLU A 292 -13.91 18.99 -11.78
CA GLU A 292 -14.76 17.79 -11.94
C GLU A 292 -13.93 16.56 -12.30
N ILE A 293 -12.93 16.70 -13.18
CA ILE A 293 -11.99 15.61 -13.48
C ILE A 293 -11.21 15.21 -12.22
N MET A 294 -10.71 16.18 -11.45
CA MET A 294 -9.97 15.91 -10.22
C MET A 294 -10.85 15.21 -9.18
N ARG A 295 -12.11 15.61 -9.05
CA ARG A 295 -13.09 14.96 -8.16
C ARG A 295 -13.28 13.49 -8.54
N LEU A 296 -13.53 13.20 -9.82
CA LEU A 296 -13.75 11.84 -10.28
C LEU A 296 -12.47 11.00 -10.20
N TYR A 297 -11.32 11.54 -10.61
CA TYR A 297 -10.01 10.90 -10.43
C TYR A 297 -9.77 10.51 -8.97
N SER A 298 -9.99 11.44 -8.03
CA SER A 298 -9.80 11.20 -6.60
C SER A 298 -10.74 10.13 -6.07
N ALA A 299 -12.01 10.12 -6.51
CA ALA A 299 -12.99 9.09 -6.16
C ALA A 299 -12.57 7.69 -6.67
N ILE A 300 -12.05 7.59 -7.89
CA ILE A 300 -11.54 6.33 -8.46
C ILE A 300 -10.35 5.81 -7.64
N VAL A 301 -9.39 6.68 -7.32
CA VAL A 301 -8.22 6.32 -6.50
C VAL A 301 -8.66 5.84 -5.10
N LEU A 302 -9.68 6.46 -4.51
CA LEU A 302 -10.21 6.02 -3.23
C LEU A 302 -10.91 4.67 -3.32
N ASP A 303 -11.72 4.42 -4.34
CA ASP A 303 -12.43 3.15 -4.51
C ASP A 303 -11.48 1.96 -4.70
N GLU A 304 -10.31 2.18 -5.34
CA GLU A 304 -9.23 1.19 -5.43
C GLU A 304 -8.71 0.78 -4.04
N ILE A 305 -8.69 1.69 -3.06
CA ILE A 305 -8.21 1.45 -1.69
C ILE A 305 -9.35 0.94 -0.79
N VAL A 306 -10.50 1.61 -0.83
CA VAL A 306 -11.68 1.36 0.00
C VAL A 306 -12.92 1.33 -0.90
N PRO A 307 -13.36 0.13 -1.31
CA PRO A 307 -14.46 -0.01 -2.27
C PRO A 307 -15.80 0.46 -1.72
N GLY A 308 -16.65 0.96 -2.61
CA GLY A 308 -18.07 1.20 -2.33
C GLY A 308 -18.34 2.48 -1.55
N GLY A 309 -17.44 3.46 -1.61
CA GLY A 309 -17.60 4.77 -0.97
C GLY A 309 -17.56 4.75 0.56
N LYS A 310 -17.08 3.65 1.15
CA LYS A 310 -16.94 3.48 2.60
C LYS A 310 -15.74 4.28 3.11
N SER A 311 -15.78 4.66 4.37
CA SER A 311 -14.57 5.06 5.09
C SER A 311 -13.65 3.86 5.34
N ILE A 312 -12.36 4.12 5.58
CA ILE A 312 -11.39 3.07 5.94
C ILE A 312 -11.88 2.28 7.17
N SER A 313 -12.45 2.96 8.16
CA SER A 313 -12.93 2.32 9.39
C SER A 313 -14.11 1.39 9.12
N GLU A 314 -15.08 1.82 8.31
CA GLU A 314 -16.21 0.98 7.92
C GLU A 314 -15.79 -0.25 7.15
N TYR A 315 -14.91 -0.10 6.16
CA TYR A 315 -14.42 -1.23 5.37
C TYR A 315 -13.62 -2.23 6.21
N MET A 316 -12.83 -1.75 7.18
CA MET A 316 -12.10 -2.63 8.09
C MET A 316 -13.02 -3.34 9.10
N VAL A 317 -14.12 -2.71 9.51
CA VAL A 317 -15.17 -3.33 10.32
C VAL A 317 -15.90 -4.41 9.52
N GLU A 318 -16.28 -4.13 8.29
CA GLU A 318 -16.89 -5.12 7.38
C GLU A 318 -15.97 -6.32 7.18
N LYS A 319 -14.68 -6.09 6.87
CA LYS A 319 -13.70 -7.18 6.73
C LYS A 319 -13.57 -8.03 7.99
N TYR A 320 -13.71 -7.43 9.17
CA TYR A 320 -13.73 -8.17 10.44
C TYR A 320 -14.97 -9.06 10.56
N ASN A 321 -16.15 -8.53 10.20
CA ASN A 321 -17.41 -9.26 10.22
C ASN A 321 -17.41 -10.42 9.21
N ASP A 322 -16.99 -10.15 7.98
CA ASP A 322 -16.84 -11.17 6.92
C ASP A 322 -15.91 -12.29 7.37
N HIS A 323 -14.76 -11.95 7.98
CA HIS A 323 -13.85 -12.94 8.57
C HIS A 323 -14.55 -13.76 9.67
N GLY A 324 -15.37 -13.11 10.50
CA GLY A 324 -16.16 -13.76 11.53
C GLY A 324 -17.13 -14.80 10.98
N ASP A 325 -17.85 -14.47 9.91
CA ASP A 325 -18.80 -15.37 9.26
C ASP A 325 -18.11 -16.51 8.49
N ASP A 326 -17.05 -16.20 7.75
CA ASP A 326 -16.18 -17.19 7.11
C ASP A 326 -15.58 -18.16 8.15
N LEU A 327 -15.20 -17.67 9.33
CA LEU A 327 -14.69 -18.50 10.41
C LEU A 327 -15.77 -19.43 10.98
N LYS A 328 -17.02 -18.96 11.13
CA LYS A 328 -18.14 -19.82 11.53
C LYS A 328 -18.34 -20.93 10.50
N LEU A 329 -18.30 -20.61 9.21
CA LEU A 329 -18.39 -21.59 8.13
C LEU A 329 -17.24 -22.59 8.17
N LEU A 330 -16.00 -22.12 8.28
CA LEU A 330 -14.81 -22.97 8.39
C LEU A 330 -14.90 -23.93 9.58
N LYS A 331 -15.35 -23.45 10.75
CA LYS A 331 -15.56 -24.29 11.93
C LYS A 331 -16.63 -25.36 11.69
N LYS A 332 -17.72 -25.03 10.99
CA LYS A 332 -18.74 -26.01 10.59
C LYS A 332 -18.14 -27.08 9.66
N VAL A 333 -17.39 -26.65 8.64
CA VAL A 333 -16.69 -27.56 7.72
C VAL A 333 -15.76 -28.50 8.48
N ILE A 334 -14.90 -27.99 9.35
CA ILE A 334 -13.96 -28.79 10.15
C ILE A 334 -14.69 -29.82 11.01
N ARG A 335 -15.77 -29.42 11.70
CA ARG A 335 -16.56 -30.33 12.57
C ARG A 335 -17.19 -31.47 11.78
N ASN A 336 -17.75 -31.16 10.61
CA ASN A 336 -18.53 -32.09 9.78
C ASN A 336 -17.69 -32.84 8.74
N HIS A 337 -16.39 -32.57 8.68
CA HIS A 337 -15.51 -33.14 7.69
C HIS A 337 -15.34 -34.67 7.89
N LYS A 338 -15.63 -35.47 6.83
CA LYS A 338 -15.55 -36.94 6.86
C LYS A 338 -14.15 -37.45 7.19
N ASN A 339 -13.11 -36.86 6.59
CA ASN A 339 -11.72 -37.17 6.90
C ASN A 339 -11.20 -36.31 8.08
N ARG A 340 -10.92 -36.95 9.22
CA ARG A 340 -10.47 -36.26 10.45
C ARG A 340 -9.05 -35.71 10.35
N GLU A 341 -8.17 -36.30 9.56
CA GLU A 341 -6.80 -35.78 9.36
C GLU A 341 -6.83 -34.45 8.60
N LYS A 342 -7.64 -34.37 7.54
CA LYS A 342 -7.85 -33.10 6.80
C LYS A 342 -8.47 -32.02 7.68
N ALA A 343 -9.44 -32.39 8.53
CA ALA A 343 -10.04 -31.47 9.51
C ALA A 343 -8.99 -30.89 10.48
N LYS A 344 -8.14 -31.75 11.04
CA LYS A 344 -7.03 -31.34 11.93
C LYS A 344 -6.03 -30.44 11.18
N ALA A 345 -5.70 -30.76 9.93
CA ALA A 345 -4.82 -29.95 9.12
C ALA A 345 -5.40 -28.54 8.86
N LEU A 346 -6.69 -28.44 8.54
CA LEU A 346 -7.37 -27.15 8.36
C LEU A 346 -7.40 -26.31 9.63
N GLN A 347 -7.69 -26.93 10.79
CA GLN A 347 -7.62 -26.26 12.08
C GLN A 347 -6.19 -25.77 12.38
N ALA A 348 -5.18 -26.61 12.15
CA ALA A 348 -3.79 -26.25 12.37
C ALA A 348 -3.32 -25.12 11.45
N LEU A 349 -3.76 -25.11 10.18
CA LEU A 349 -3.49 -24.03 9.23
C LEU A 349 -4.11 -22.71 9.68
N TYR A 350 -5.37 -22.75 10.14
CA TYR A 350 -6.03 -21.55 10.67
C TYR A 350 -5.38 -21.06 11.97
N ASP A 351 -5.05 -21.97 12.89
CA ASP A 351 -4.32 -21.62 14.11
C ASP A 351 -2.96 -21.00 13.80
N LEU A 352 -2.26 -21.51 12.79
CA LEU A 352 -1.02 -20.93 12.31
C LEU A 352 -1.28 -19.54 11.73
N TYR A 353 -2.26 -19.37 10.84
CA TYR A 353 -2.61 -18.07 10.27
C TYR A 353 -2.85 -16.99 11.34
N VAL A 354 -3.59 -17.32 12.42
CA VAL A 354 -3.91 -16.40 13.53
C VAL A 354 -2.73 -16.22 14.50
N ARG A 355 -2.05 -17.30 14.91
CA ARG A 355 -1.06 -17.30 16.00
C ARG A 355 0.38 -17.08 15.56
N ASN A 356 0.69 -17.06 14.25
CA ASN A 356 2.04 -16.88 13.71
C ASN A 356 2.61 -15.45 13.87
N ARG A 357 2.16 -14.69 14.87
CA ARG A 357 2.86 -13.50 15.36
C ARG A 357 3.94 -13.81 16.41
N TYR A 358 4.01 -15.04 16.96
CA TYR A 358 4.94 -15.34 18.07
C TYR A 358 5.57 -16.75 18.17
N ARG A 359 5.55 -17.66 17.17
CA ARG A 359 6.26 -18.96 17.32
C ARG A 359 6.91 -19.52 16.05
N ASN A 360 8.10 -20.09 16.24
CA ASN A 360 9.00 -20.67 15.23
C ASN A 360 8.31 -21.79 14.39
N PRO A 361 8.17 -21.64 13.05
CA PRO A 361 7.44 -22.58 12.16
C PRO A 361 8.00 -24.01 12.05
N ALA A 362 9.11 -24.31 12.71
CA ALA A 362 9.83 -25.57 12.52
C ALA A 362 9.09 -26.82 13.05
N LYS A 363 8.19 -26.68 14.04
CA LYS A 363 7.57 -27.82 14.73
C LYS A 363 6.33 -28.42 14.06
N LEU A 364 5.81 -27.84 12.98
CA LEU A 364 4.56 -28.31 12.33
C LEU A 364 4.78 -28.97 10.96
N LYS A 365 6.03 -29.09 10.50
CA LYS A 365 6.38 -29.66 9.18
C LYS A 365 6.21 -31.18 9.05
N SER A 366 5.92 -31.91 10.13
CA SER A 366 5.80 -33.37 10.09
C SER A 366 4.44 -33.88 9.61
N ASN A 367 3.36 -33.11 9.76
CA ASN A 367 1.99 -33.64 9.60
C ASN A 367 1.24 -33.11 8.37
N ALA A 368 1.89 -32.31 7.51
CA ALA A 368 1.29 -31.77 6.29
C ALA A 368 2.24 -31.91 5.10
N LYS A 369 2.38 -33.12 4.56
CA LYS A 369 2.95 -33.33 3.23
C LYS A 369 2.06 -34.28 2.42
N PRO A 370 1.56 -33.87 1.24
CA PRO A 370 1.52 -34.78 0.10
C PRO A 370 2.96 -34.95 -0.43
N LYS A 371 3.34 -36.18 -0.80
CA LYS A 371 4.67 -36.52 -1.36
C LYS A 371 5.01 -35.63 -2.57
N PRO A 372 6.21 -35.03 -2.67
CA PRO A 372 6.63 -34.33 -3.89
C PRO A 372 7.12 -35.33 -4.95
N LYS A 373 6.82 -35.08 -6.23
CA LYS A 373 7.47 -35.73 -7.38
C LYS A 373 8.95 -35.30 -7.44
N PRO A 374 9.89 -36.15 -7.91
CA PRO A 374 11.32 -35.85 -7.87
C PRO A 374 11.81 -35.14 -9.15
N LYS A 375 12.70 -34.15 -8.97
CA LYS A 375 13.96 -33.85 -9.73
C LYS A 375 14.26 -32.33 -9.81
N PRO A 376 15.49 -31.89 -10.12
CA PRO A 376 16.81 -32.47 -9.86
C PRO A 376 17.70 -31.53 -9.00
N LYS A 377 18.91 -32.01 -8.72
CA LYS A 377 19.88 -31.55 -7.71
C LYS A 377 20.46 -30.14 -7.99
N SER A 378 20.40 -29.26 -7.00
CA SER A 378 21.49 -28.34 -6.69
C SER A 378 21.71 -28.34 -5.16
N LYS A 379 22.96 -28.57 -4.76
CA LYS A 379 23.41 -28.53 -3.37
C LYS A 379 23.67 -27.06 -3.03
N ASP A 380 22.62 -26.37 -2.58
CA ASP A 380 22.64 -25.21 -1.67
C ASP A 380 21.31 -24.48 -1.81
N GLY A 381 20.42 -24.66 -0.82
CA GLY A 381 19.08 -24.08 -0.89
C GLY A 381 18.06 -24.79 -0.02
N LEU A 382 18.34 -25.00 1.27
CA LEU A 382 17.28 -25.22 2.26
C LEU A 382 16.62 -23.88 2.60
N GLU A 383 16.02 -23.22 1.61
CA GLU A 383 15.18 -22.06 1.85
C GLU A 383 13.92 -22.52 2.58
N LYS A 384 13.81 -22.13 3.86
CA LYS A 384 12.55 -22.17 4.61
C LYS A 384 11.54 -21.32 3.84
N ARG A 385 10.60 -21.94 3.12
CA ARG A 385 9.37 -21.24 2.68
C ARG A 385 8.65 -20.71 3.93
N ILE A 386 8.78 -19.41 4.16
CA ILE A 386 7.95 -18.67 5.11
C ILE A 386 6.70 -18.33 4.33
N TYR A 387 5.62 -19.07 4.55
CA TYR A 387 4.31 -18.68 4.04
C TYR A 387 3.90 -17.39 4.75
N ASN A 388 3.66 -16.34 4.00
CA ASN A 388 3.09 -15.12 4.56
C ASN A 388 1.59 -15.37 4.88
N GLN A 389 0.93 -14.44 5.57
CA GLN A 389 -0.47 -14.62 5.97
C GLN A 389 -1.43 -14.77 4.77
N GLU A 390 -1.11 -14.14 3.64
CA GLU A 390 -1.91 -14.23 2.41
C GLU A 390 -1.79 -15.61 1.78
N ASP A 391 -0.59 -16.20 1.74
CA ASP A 391 -0.38 -17.54 1.21
C ASP A 391 -1.13 -18.60 2.03
N LEU A 392 -1.13 -18.45 3.37
CA LEU A 392 -1.87 -19.34 4.27
C LEU A 392 -3.39 -19.24 4.03
N PHE A 393 -3.90 -18.02 3.83
CA PHE A 393 -5.32 -17.80 3.56
C PHE A 393 -5.74 -18.36 2.19
N ILE A 394 -4.91 -18.18 1.16
CA ILE A 394 -5.10 -18.77 -0.17
C ILE A 394 -5.11 -20.30 -0.06
N GLU A 395 -4.21 -20.88 0.73
CA GLU A 395 -4.15 -22.33 0.92
C GLU A 395 -5.38 -22.86 1.66
N ILE A 396 -5.88 -22.14 2.67
CA ILE A 396 -7.17 -22.45 3.32
C ILE A 396 -8.30 -22.45 2.28
N LYS A 397 -8.40 -21.40 1.45
CA LYS A 397 -9.43 -21.31 0.39
C LYS A 397 -9.31 -22.42 -0.65
N LYS A 398 -8.09 -22.78 -1.07
CA LYS A 398 -7.85 -23.88 -2.02
C LYS A 398 -8.30 -25.23 -1.46
N ASN A 399 -8.02 -25.49 -0.18
CA ASN A 399 -8.44 -26.72 0.46
C ASN A 399 -9.96 -26.76 0.64
N LEU A 400 -10.62 -25.62 0.91
CA LEU A 400 -12.08 -25.54 0.96
C LEU A 400 -12.75 -25.85 -0.40
N ARG A 401 -12.15 -25.44 -1.53
CA ARG A 401 -12.68 -25.72 -2.88
C ARG A 401 -12.49 -27.17 -3.35
N ARG A 402 -11.68 -27.96 -2.64
CA ARG A 402 -11.39 -29.38 -2.95
C ARG A 402 -12.21 -30.35 -2.10
N LEU A 403 -13.10 -29.81 -1.27
CA LEU A 403 -14.13 -30.52 -0.52
C LEU A 403 -15.44 -30.40 -1.27
#